data_AF-A0A1C6KH09-F1
#
_entry.id   AF-A0A1C6KH09-F1
#
_cell.length_a   1.000
_cell.length_b   1.000
_cell.length_c   1.000
_cell.angle_alpha   90.00
_cell.angle_beta   90.00
_cell.angle_gamma   90.00
#
_symmetry.space_group_name_H-M   'P 1'
#
loop_
_entity.id
_entity.type
_entity.pdbx_description
1 polymer ?
#
loop_
_entity_poly.entity_id
_entity_poly.type
_entity_poly.pdbx_seq_one_letter_code
_entity_poly.pdbx_strand_id
1 'polypeptide(L)' 'MFSFDSYEEGVEAGIERGQHLLLMQLLTQRLGTLSEKYIDKLESLENNEVINIALDIFNIKTFEDLNKYFL' A
#
# COMPACT_ATOMS: atom_id res chain seq x y z
N MET A 1 12.86 18.80 23.30
CA MET A 1 13.83 18.26 22.33
C MET A 1 13.32 16.89 21.97
N PHE A 2 12.97 16.65 20.71
CA PHE A 2 12.61 15.30 20.25
C PHE A 2 13.82 14.38 20.44
N SER A 3 13.62 13.16 20.93
CA SER A 3 14.70 12.17 20.99
C SER A 3 15.06 11.78 19.55
N PHE A 4 16.32 11.39 19.34
CA PHE A 4 16.75 10.87 18.04
C PHE A 4 15.87 9.69 17.59
N ASP A 5 15.50 8.81 18.53
CA ASP A 5 14.59 7.69 18.30
C ASP A 5 13.22 8.14 17.77
N SER A 6 12.63 9.20 18.33
CA SER A 6 11.34 9.73 17.86
C SER A 6 11.40 10.34 16.46
N TYR A 7 12.58 10.79 16.02
CA TYR A 7 12.79 11.25 14.65
C TYR A 7 12.88 10.07 13.68
N GLU A 8 13.66 9.04 14.02
CA GLU A 8 13.77 7.83 13.19
C GLU A 8 12.42 7.12 13.05
N GLU A 9 11.68 6.94 14.14
CA GLU A 9 10.32 6.38 14.11
C GLU A 9 9.39 7.19 13.20
N GLY A 10 9.49 8.52 13.25
CA GLY A 10 8.68 9.41 12.40
C GLY A 10 9.06 9.31 10.92
N VAL A 11 10.35 9.13 10.60
CA VAL A 11 10.83 8.93 9.23
C VAL A 11 10.33 7.59 8.69
N GLU A 12 10.49 6.51 9.45
CA GLU A 12 10.03 5.18 9.04
C GLU A 12 8.52 5.18 8.81
N ALA A 13 7.71 5.65 9.77
CA ALA A 13 6.26 5.76 9.61
C ALA A 13 5.83 6.61 8.39
N GLY A 14 6.60 7.66 8.08
CA GLY A 14 6.40 8.46 6.88
C GLY A 14 6.67 7.70 5.58
N ILE A 15 7.73 6.88 5.57
CA ILE A 15 8.08 6.00 4.44
C ILE A 15 6.98 4.95 4.25
N GLU A 16 6.56 4.26 5.31
CA GLU A 16 5.51 3.23 5.24
C GLU A 16 4.22 3.84 4.66
N ARG A 17 3.75 4.94 5.25
CA ARG A 17 2.54 5.63 4.78
C ARG A 17 2.66 6.06 3.31
N GLY A 18 3.83 6.53 2.89
CA GLY A 18 4.11 6.90 1.50
C GLY A 18 3.97 5.72 0.53
N GLN A 19 4.46 4.54 0.91
CA GLN A 19 4.35 3.32 0.10
C GLN A 19 2.89 2.88 -0.07
N HIS A 20 2.10 2.87 1.01
CA HIS A 20 0.67 2.55 0.94
C HIS A 20 -0.10 3.51 0.04
N LEU A 21 0.12 4.83 0.19
CA LEU A 21 -0.54 5.85 -0.63
C LEU A 21 -0.18 5.70 -2.11
N LEU A 22 1.10 5.43 -2.42
CA LEU A 22 1.54 5.19 -3.79
C LEU A 22 0.84 3.96 -4.39
N LEU A 23 0.78 2.85 -3.66
CA LEU A 23 0.09 1.65 -4.12
C LEU A 23 -1.40 1.93 -4.41
N MET A 24 -2.10 2.62 -3.52
CA MET A 24 -3.51 2.99 -3.73
C MET A 24 -3.70 3.85 -4.99
N GLN A 25 -2.79 4.80 -5.25
CA GLN A 25 -2.82 5.60 -6.47
C GLN A 25 -2.57 4.77 -7.73
N LEU A 26 -1.60 3.86 -7.70
CA LEU A 26 -1.30 2.95 -8.80
C LEU A 26 -2.49 2.05 -9.13
N LEU A 27 -3.13 1.46 -8.11
CA LEU A 27 -4.31 0.63 -8.27
C LEU A 27 -5.50 1.45 -8.78
N THR A 28 -5.66 2.69 -8.30
CA THR A 28 -6.72 3.59 -8.81
C THR A 28 -6.51 3.92 -10.29
N GLN A 29 -5.27 4.17 -10.71
CA GLN A 29 -4.94 4.38 -12.13
C GLN A 29 -5.16 3.12 -12.97
N ARG A 30 -4.91 1.94 -12.41
CA ARG A 30 -4.97 0.66 -13.13
C ARG A 30 -6.39 0.09 -13.24
N LEU A 31 -7.18 0.18 -12.17
CA LEU A 31 -8.48 -0.49 -12.02
C LEU A 31 -9.66 0.50 -11.92
N GLY A 32 -9.40 1.80 -11.77
CA GLY A 32 -10.40 2.81 -11.45
C GLY A 32 -10.62 2.94 -9.94
N THR A 33 -11.74 3.55 -9.55
CA THR A 33 -12.03 3.88 -8.15
C THR A 33 -11.99 2.65 -7.23
N LEU A 34 -11.15 2.70 -6.20
CA LEU A 34 -11.10 1.70 -5.14
C LEU A 34 -12.35 1.80 -4.26
N SER A 35 -12.98 0.67 -3.95
CA SER A 35 -14.04 0.63 -2.92
C SER A 35 -13.43 0.65 -1.52
N GLU A 36 -14.20 1.11 -0.54
CA GLU A 36 -13.81 1.17 0.88
C GLU A 36 -13.28 -0.17 1.38
N LYS A 37 -13.92 -1.29 1.00
CA LYS A 37 -13.45 -2.65 1.29
C LYS A 37 -12.00 -2.92 0.85
N TYR A 38 -11.58 -2.40 -0.30
CA TYR A 38 -10.20 -2.57 -0.77
C TYR A 38 -9.24 -1.59 -0.11
N ILE A 39 -9.70 -0.37 0.21
CA ILE A 39 -8.89 0.61 0.95
C ILE A 39 -8.50 0.04 2.31
N ASP A 40 -9.47 -0.43 3.10
CA ASP A 40 -9.20 -1.00 4.42
C ASP A 40 -8.20 -2.16 4.37
N LYS A 41 -8.34 -3.03 3.37
CA LYS A 41 -7.42 -4.15 3.16
C LYS A 41 -6.00 -3.68 2.81
N LEU A 42 -5.89 -2.68 1.93
CA LEU A 42 -4.60 -2.14 1.49
C LEU A 42 -3.90 -1.38 2.62
N GLU A 43 -4.63 -0.71 3.50
CA GLU A 43 -4.08 -0.04 4.69
C GLU A 43 -3.60 -1.04 5.75
N SER A 44 -4.15 -2.25 5.79
CA SER A 44 -3.74 -3.29 6.74
C SER A 44 -2.54 -4.14 6.30
N LEU A 45 -2.05 -3.96 5.06
CA LEU A 45 -0.94 -4.74 4.53
C LEU A 45 0.38 -4.41 5.23
N GLU A 46 1.28 -5.39 5.32
CA GLU A 46 2.67 -5.13 5.63
C GLU A 46 3.38 -4.48 4.42
N ASN A 47 4.42 -3.66 4.67
CA ASN A 47 5.14 -2.96 3.59
C ASN A 47 5.70 -3.89 2.50
N ASN A 48 6.14 -5.09 2.87
CA ASN A 48 6.60 -6.10 1.91
C ASN A 48 5.47 -6.54 0.95
N GLU A 49 4.25 -6.69 1.43
CA GLU A 49 3.07 -7.00 0.65
C GLU A 49 2.71 -5.82 -0.27
N VAL A 50 2.77 -4.60 0.25
CA VAL A 50 2.57 -3.37 -0.54
C VAL A 50 3.54 -3.31 -1.72
N ILE A 51 4.83 -3.56 -1.48
CA ILE A 51 5.87 -3.58 -2.51
C ILE A 51 5.62 -4.69 -3.52
N ASN A 52 5.25 -5.89 -3.07
CA ASN A 52 4.96 -7.03 -3.96
C ASN A 52 3.80 -6.72 -4.91
N ILE A 53 2.71 -6.12 -4.42
CA ILE A 53 1.59 -5.70 -5.26
C ILE A 53 2.02 -4.61 -6.24
N ALA A 54 2.81 -3.63 -5.79
CA ALA A 54 3.30 -2.55 -6.63
C ALA A 54 4.19 -3.04 -7.78
N LEU A 55 5.06 -4.03 -7.52
CA LEU A 55 5.88 -4.66 -8.56
C LEU A 55 5.05 -5.48 -9.57
N ASP A 56 3.92 -6.03 -9.13
CA ASP A 56 3.01 -6.81 -9.96
C ASP A 56 1.91 -5.98 -10.64
N ILE A 57 1.95 -4.65 -10.51
CA ILE A 57 0.86 -3.75 -10.94
C ILE A 57 0.46 -3.93 -12.42
N PHE A 58 1.41 -4.26 -13.29
CA PHE A 58 1.15 -4.47 -14.71
C PHE A 58 0.47 -5.81 -15.03
N ASN A 59 0.50 -6.76 -14.10
CA ASN A 59 -0.16 -8.06 -14.23
C ASN A 59 -1.56 -8.05 -13.61
N ILE A 60 -1.88 -7.07 -12.76
CA ILE A 60 -3.21 -6.87 -12.17
C ILE A 60 -4.14 -6.26 -13.24
N LYS A 61 -5.26 -6.94 -13.52
CA LYS A 61 -6.25 -6.55 -14.53
C LYS A 61 -7.63 -6.30 -13.93
N THR A 62 -7.98 -7.01 -12.88
CA THR A 62 -9.23 -6.80 -12.15
C THR A 62 -9.00 -6.74 -10.64
N PHE A 63 -10.03 -6.33 -9.90
CA PHE A 63 -9.98 -6.34 -8.45
C PHE A 63 -9.82 -7.76 -7.87
N GLU A 64 -10.33 -8.78 -8.55
CA GLU A 64 -10.18 -10.18 -8.14
C GLU A 64 -8.73 -10.65 -8.16
N ASP A 65 -7.88 -10.10 -9.04
CA ASP A 65 -6.45 -10.42 -9.09
C ASP A 65 -5.72 -10.01 -7.80
N LEU A 66 -6.29 -9.07 -7.03
CA LEU A 66 -5.74 -8.66 -5.74
C LEU A 66 -5.98 -9.70 -4.64
N ASN A 67 -6.98 -10.58 -4.79
CA ASN A 67 -7.32 -11.56 -3.76
C ASN A 67 -6.16 -12.52 -3.42
N LYS A 68 -5.22 -12.73 -4.34
CA LYS A 68 -4.02 -13.55 -4.08
C LYS A 68 -3.06 -12.94 -3.04
N TYR A 69 -3.22 -11.66 -2.72
CA TYR A 69 -2.43 -10.93 -1.73
C TYR A 69 -3.15 -10.74 -0.40
N PHE A 70 -4.45 -11.03 -0.34
CA PHE A 70 -5.25 -10.90 0.86
C PHE A 70 -5.54 -12.30 1.39
N LEU A 71 -4.60 -12.87 2.15
CA LEU A 71 -4.76 -14.17 2.82
C LEU A 71 -5.93 -14.15 3.82
#